data_AF-A0A286IG76-F1
#
_entry.id   AF-A0A286IG76-F1
#
_cell.length_a   1.000
_cell.length_b   1.000
_cell.length_c   1.000
_cell.angle_alpha   90.00
_cell.angle_beta   90.00
_cell.angle_gamma   90.00
#
_symmetry.space_group_name_H-M   'P 1'
#
loop_
_entity.id
_entity.type
_entity.pdbx_description
1 polymer ?
#
loop_
_entity_poly.entity_id
_entity_poly.type
_entity_poly.pdbx_seq_one_letter_code
_entity_poly.pdbx_strand_id
1 'polypeptide(L)'
;MKKTVLVVLSIFLLASSCEKEQVYAYSIDPKLEVYVDRFYDEAMIRGISISKSNLIVEFTSETTNDFCGECLKVKDFNKGQRRVKIVNTSSCWSSKLDKSKETLVFHELGHCLLDREHFDKLFPDDSPKSIMTTYEQNPYSPCIYVFEENSPSDCNKVNRRAYYIDELFGKPNTPFWLN
;
A
#
# COMPACT_ATOMS: atom_id res chain seq x y z
N MET A 1 -53.74 -47.42 1.05
CA MET A 1 -53.64 -46.05 0.48
C MET A 1 -52.57 -45.25 1.23
N LYS A 2 -51.28 -45.45 0.93
CA LYS A 2 -50.16 -44.71 1.54
C LYS A 2 -48.94 -44.75 0.59
N LYS A 3 -49.04 -44.16 -0.60
CA LYS A 3 -47.88 -44.02 -1.51
C LYS A 3 -47.75 -42.65 -2.18
N THR A 4 -48.71 -41.75 -1.95
CA THR A 4 -48.78 -40.48 -2.70
C THR A 4 -48.12 -39.28 -1.99
N VAL A 5 -47.63 -39.44 -0.75
CA VAL A 5 -47.11 -38.30 0.05
C VAL A 5 -45.59 -38.09 -0.10
N LEU A 6 -44.84 -39.06 -0.64
CA LEU A 6 -43.37 -39.01 -0.63
C LEU A 6 -42.73 -38.25 -1.82
N VAL A 7 -43.49 -37.81 -2.82
CA VAL A 7 -42.92 -37.21 -4.04
C VAL A 7 -42.89 -35.67 -3.99
N VAL A 8 -43.67 -35.05 -3.10
CA VAL A 8 -43.79 -33.57 -3.06
C VAL A 8 -42.64 -32.91 -2.30
N LEU A 9 -41.89 -33.64 -1.47
CA LEU A 9 -40.82 -33.08 -0.65
C LEU A 9 -39.44 -33.01 -1.33
N SER A 10 -39.30 -33.54 -2.56
CA SER A 10 -38.00 -33.61 -3.26
C SER A 10 -37.79 -32.48 -4.28
N ILE A 11 -38.80 -31.66 -4.57
CA ILE A 11 -38.73 -30.61 -5.61
C ILE A 11 -38.43 -29.22 -5.01
N PHE A 12 -38.52 -29.05 -3.69
CA PHE A 12 -38.32 -27.75 -3.02
C PHE A 12 -36.87 -27.43 -2.64
N LEU A 13 -35.90 -28.32 -2.93
CA LEU A 13 -34.48 -28.13 -2.59
C LEU A 13 -33.64 -27.47 -3.70
N LEU A 14 -34.25 -27.06 -4.82
CA LEU A 14 -33.56 -26.39 -5.93
C LEU A 14 -33.67 -24.86 -5.90
N ALA A 15 -34.29 -24.28 -4.85
CA ALA A 15 -34.39 -22.84 -4.72
C ALA A 15 -33.09 -22.24 -4.13
N SER A 16 -32.33 -21.61 -5.02
CA SER A 16 -31.49 -20.43 -4.73
C SER A 16 -30.19 -20.63 -3.95
N SER A 17 -29.18 -21.19 -4.61
CA SER A 17 -27.79 -20.78 -4.37
C SER A 17 -27.33 -19.93 -5.56
N CYS A 18 -27.92 -18.75 -5.72
CA CYS A 18 -27.39 -17.72 -6.61
C CYS A 18 -26.33 -16.96 -5.81
N GLU A 19 -25.11 -17.49 -5.80
CA GLU A 19 -23.96 -16.76 -5.28
C GLU A 19 -23.76 -15.57 -6.23
N LYS A 20 -23.99 -14.34 -5.76
CA LYS A 20 -23.75 -13.15 -6.58
C LYS A 20 -22.26 -13.15 -6.93
N GLU A 21 -21.96 -13.28 -8.22
CA GLU A 21 -20.60 -13.17 -8.73
C GLU A 21 -20.03 -11.83 -8.27
N GLN A 22 -19.02 -11.88 -7.38
CA GLN A 22 -18.37 -10.68 -6.90
C GLN A 22 -17.51 -10.12 -8.02
N VAL A 23 -18.01 -9.07 -8.68
CA VAL A 23 -17.26 -8.34 -9.69
C VAL A 23 -16.32 -7.37 -8.97
N TYR A 24 -15.02 -7.67 -9.00
CA TYR A 24 -13.98 -6.78 -8.49
C TYR A 24 -13.60 -5.75 -9.54
N ALA A 25 -13.17 -4.58 -9.08
CA ALA A 25 -12.79 -3.46 -9.92
C ALA A 25 -11.29 -3.16 -9.85
N TYR A 26 -10.75 -2.65 -10.95
CA TYR A 26 -9.47 -1.98 -11.01
C TYR A 26 -9.71 -0.51 -11.38
N SER A 27 -9.36 0.41 -10.48
CA SER A 27 -9.61 1.84 -10.67
C SER A 27 -8.61 2.67 -9.88
N ILE A 28 -7.86 3.53 -10.55
CA ILE A 28 -6.81 4.36 -9.94
C ILE A 28 -7.17 5.83 -10.18
N ASP A 29 -7.13 6.66 -9.13
CA ASP A 29 -7.25 8.11 -9.30
C ASP A 29 -6.10 8.62 -10.19
N PRO A 30 -6.38 9.43 -11.23
CA PRO A 30 -5.34 9.89 -12.16
C PRO A 30 -4.14 10.60 -11.52
N LYS A 31 -4.31 11.24 -10.36
CA LYS A 31 -3.19 11.89 -9.66
C LYS A 31 -2.32 10.91 -8.86
N LEU A 32 -2.81 9.70 -8.64
CA LEU A 32 -2.10 8.62 -7.94
C LEU A 32 -1.46 7.64 -8.91
N GLU A 33 -1.92 7.61 -10.18
CA GLU A 33 -1.48 6.68 -11.22
C GLU A 33 0.05 6.64 -11.38
N VAL A 34 0.72 7.79 -11.43
CA VAL A 34 2.19 7.86 -11.55
C VAL A 34 2.92 7.12 -10.42
N TYR A 35 2.37 7.10 -9.21
CA TYR A 35 2.99 6.42 -8.07
C TYR A 35 2.67 4.92 -8.08
N VAL A 36 1.45 4.56 -8.49
CA VAL A 36 1.04 3.17 -8.67
C VAL A 36 1.87 2.49 -9.77
N ASP A 37 2.07 3.16 -10.91
CA ASP A 37 2.90 2.62 -11.99
C ASP A 37 4.35 2.45 -11.57
N ARG A 38 4.95 3.45 -10.90
CA ARG A 38 6.31 3.31 -10.33
C ARG A 38 6.42 2.11 -9.40
N PHE A 39 5.41 1.82 -8.59
CA PHE A 39 5.42 0.64 -7.71
C PHE A 39 5.49 -0.66 -8.51
N TYR A 40 4.66 -0.79 -9.55
CA TYR A 40 4.67 -1.97 -10.43
C TYR A 40 5.97 -2.08 -11.22
N ASP A 41 6.53 -0.97 -11.70
CA ASP A 41 7.81 -0.96 -12.40
C ASP A 41 8.95 -1.42 -11.48
N GLU A 42 9.02 -0.92 -10.25
CA GLU A 42 10.03 -1.31 -9.26
C GLU A 42 9.88 -2.78 -8.82
N ALA A 43 8.65 -3.30 -8.74
CA ALA A 43 8.39 -4.71 -8.52
C ALA A 43 8.93 -5.56 -9.69
N MET A 44 8.64 -5.13 -10.93
CA MET A 44 9.06 -5.83 -12.15
C MET A 44 10.59 -5.86 -12.30
N ILE A 45 11.27 -4.75 -12.01
CA ILE A 45 12.74 -4.66 -11.99
C ILE A 45 13.35 -5.71 -11.05
N ARG A 46 12.65 -6.05 -9.96
CA ARG A 46 13.06 -7.05 -8.96
C ARG A 46 12.54 -8.46 -9.26
N GLY A 47 11.92 -8.67 -10.43
CA GLY A 47 11.37 -9.95 -10.85
C GLY A 47 10.09 -10.36 -10.11
N ILE A 48 9.40 -9.42 -9.47
CA ILE A 48 8.17 -9.67 -8.72
C ILE A 48 6.97 -9.34 -9.60
N SER A 49 6.21 -10.37 -9.94
CA SER A 49 4.96 -10.22 -10.71
C SER A 49 3.79 -10.02 -9.76
N ILE A 50 3.18 -8.83 -9.79
CA ILE A 50 2.01 -8.46 -8.99
C ILE A 50 0.81 -8.28 -9.92
N SER A 51 -0.32 -8.92 -9.61
CA SER A 51 -1.54 -8.78 -10.41
C SER A 51 -2.09 -7.34 -10.36
N LYS A 52 -2.34 -6.74 -11.53
CA LYS A 52 -3.07 -5.47 -11.70
C LYS A 52 -4.59 -5.69 -11.71
N SER A 53 -5.11 -6.44 -10.74
CA SER A 53 -6.55 -6.71 -10.60
C SER A 53 -7.04 -6.38 -9.19
N ASN A 54 -8.34 -6.15 -9.04
CA ASN A 54 -9.00 -6.00 -7.73
C ASN A 54 -8.34 -4.93 -6.84
N LEU A 55 -7.95 -3.80 -7.43
CA LEU A 55 -7.27 -2.71 -6.74
C LEU A 55 -7.98 -1.39 -7.06
N ILE A 56 -8.44 -0.71 -6.02
CA ILE A 56 -8.90 0.66 -6.09
C ILE A 56 -7.89 1.53 -5.34
N VAL A 57 -7.45 2.63 -5.93
CA VAL A 57 -6.57 3.61 -5.27
C VAL A 57 -7.20 4.98 -5.47
N GLU A 58 -7.62 5.63 -4.38
CA GLU A 58 -8.41 6.86 -4.44
C GLU A 58 -8.07 7.83 -3.31
N PHE A 59 -8.45 9.10 -3.48
CA PHE A 59 -8.45 10.03 -2.35
C PHE A 59 -9.71 9.86 -1.49
N THR A 60 -9.54 10.12 -0.20
CA THR A 60 -10.64 10.22 0.75
C THR A 60 -10.61 11.57 1.49
N SER A 61 -11.79 12.02 1.89
CA SER A 61 -11.98 13.12 2.85
C SER A 61 -12.16 12.62 4.28
N GLU A 62 -12.30 11.29 4.47
CA GLU A 62 -12.40 10.67 5.79
C GLU A 62 -11.03 10.77 6.46
N THR A 63 -10.96 11.49 7.59
CA THR A 63 -9.76 11.53 8.42
C THR A 63 -9.71 10.27 9.26
N THR A 64 -8.85 9.33 8.89
CA THR A 64 -8.52 8.16 9.72
C THR A 64 -7.54 8.61 10.80
N ASN A 65 -7.93 8.58 12.08
CA ASN A 65 -7.12 8.77 13.30
C ASN A 65 -5.60 9.03 13.07
N ASP A 66 -5.22 10.26 12.70
CA ASP A 66 -3.83 10.72 12.47
C ASP A 66 -3.01 10.08 11.33
N PHE A 67 -3.60 9.20 10.50
CA PHE A 67 -2.92 8.56 9.37
C PHE A 67 -3.24 9.24 8.02
N CYS A 68 -2.26 9.28 7.13
CA CYS A 68 -2.37 9.89 5.81
C CYS A 68 -2.79 8.93 4.69
N GLY A 69 -2.84 7.64 4.99
CA GLY A 69 -3.25 6.57 4.09
C GLY A 69 -3.84 5.41 4.87
N GLU A 70 -4.60 4.57 4.17
CA GLU A 70 -5.11 3.31 4.68
C GLU A 70 -5.26 2.29 3.54
N CYS A 71 -4.86 1.06 3.82
CA CYS A 71 -5.18 -0.10 3.00
C CYS A 71 -6.35 -0.90 3.61
N LEU A 72 -7.45 -0.99 2.86
CA LEU A 72 -8.58 -1.86 3.14
C LEU A 72 -8.47 -3.13 2.30
N LYS A 73 -8.24 -4.27 2.97
CA LYS A 73 -8.16 -5.60 2.36
C LYS A 73 -8.95 -6.60 3.20
N VAL A 74 -9.44 -7.68 2.57
CA VAL A 74 -10.03 -8.80 3.30
C VAL A 74 -8.93 -9.68 3.91
N LYS A 75 -9.29 -10.50 4.91
CA LYS A 75 -8.35 -11.37 5.62
C LYS A 75 -7.64 -12.39 4.71
N ASP A 76 -8.33 -12.89 3.68
CA ASP A 76 -7.70 -13.72 2.66
C ASP A 76 -7.06 -12.81 1.61
N PHE A 77 -5.78 -12.49 1.80
CA PHE A 77 -5.01 -11.55 0.99
C PHE A 77 -5.10 -11.77 -0.53
N ASN A 78 -5.25 -13.03 -0.96
CA ASN A 78 -5.33 -13.40 -2.38
C ASN A 78 -6.74 -13.31 -2.96
N LYS A 79 -7.73 -12.94 -2.15
CA LYS A 79 -9.14 -12.81 -2.55
C LYS A 79 -9.63 -11.41 -2.20
N GLY A 80 -10.75 -11.01 -2.80
CA GLY A 80 -11.41 -9.76 -2.45
C GLY A 80 -10.90 -8.53 -3.18
N GLN A 81 -11.65 -7.44 -3.00
CA GLN A 81 -11.29 -6.10 -3.42
C GLN A 81 -10.26 -5.53 -2.45
N ARG A 82 -9.18 -4.97 -2.97
CA ARG A 82 -8.23 -4.14 -2.22
C ARG A 82 -8.51 -2.68 -2.52
N ARG A 83 -8.47 -1.84 -1.50
CA ARG A 83 -8.69 -0.39 -1.64
C ARG A 83 -7.67 0.37 -0.83
N VAL A 84 -6.86 1.18 -1.49
CA VAL A 84 -5.98 2.17 -0.87
C VAL A 84 -6.73 3.51 -0.86
N LYS A 85 -6.84 4.12 0.32
CA LYS A 85 -7.39 5.46 0.52
C LYS A 85 -6.27 6.39 0.94
N ILE A 86 -6.11 7.52 0.26
CA ILE A 86 -5.14 8.56 0.62
C ILE A 86 -5.86 9.83 1.07
N VAL A 87 -5.45 10.43 2.18
CA VAL A 87 -6.07 11.66 2.70
C VAL A 87 -5.57 12.87 1.91
N ASN A 88 -6.49 13.57 1.22
CA ASN A 88 -6.13 14.70 0.35
C ASN A 88 -6.12 16.06 1.08
N THR A 89 -5.37 16.14 2.18
CA THR A 89 -5.13 17.40 2.89
C THR A 89 -3.73 17.94 2.59
N SER A 90 -3.49 19.20 2.96
CA SER A 90 -2.13 19.78 2.86
C SER A 90 -1.11 18.99 3.68
N SER A 91 -1.47 18.56 4.90
CA SER A 91 -0.58 17.83 5.79
C SER A 91 -0.23 16.41 5.30
N CYS A 92 -1.07 15.80 4.46
CA CYS A 92 -0.90 14.42 4.00
C CYS A 92 -0.51 14.29 2.53
N TRP A 93 -1.01 15.16 1.65
CA TRP A 93 -0.82 14.99 0.21
C TRP A 93 -0.45 16.28 -0.53
N SER A 94 -1.31 17.30 -0.52
CA SER A 94 -1.24 18.35 -1.55
C SER A 94 0.04 19.19 -1.48
N SER A 95 0.62 19.39 -0.29
CA SER A 95 1.89 20.10 -0.09
C SER A 95 3.13 19.20 -0.11
N LYS A 96 2.95 17.87 -0.21
CA LYS A 96 4.07 16.91 -0.15
C LYS A 96 4.88 16.89 -1.44
N LEU A 97 6.18 16.70 -1.27
CA LEU A 97 7.14 16.51 -2.36
C LEU A 97 6.90 15.16 -3.05
N ASP A 98 7.35 15.03 -4.30
CA ASP A 98 7.12 13.83 -5.13
C ASP A 98 7.57 12.54 -4.44
N LYS A 99 8.75 12.54 -3.81
CA LYS A 99 9.26 11.35 -3.10
C LYS A 99 8.54 11.05 -1.78
N SER A 100 7.99 12.07 -1.12
CA SER A 100 7.11 11.86 0.04
C SER A 100 5.79 11.20 -0.38
N LYS A 101 5.21 11.64 -1.49
CA LYS A 101 4.00 11.04 -2.09
C LYS A 101 4.26 9.60 -2.53
N GLU A 102 5.39 9.35 -3.19
CA GLU A 102 5.83 8.01 -3.56
C GLU A 102 5.96 7.10 -2.33
N THR A 103 6.58 7.58 -1.25
CA THR A 103 6.74 6.82 -0.02
C THR A 103 5.40 6.40 0.58
N LEU A 104 4.46 7.35 0.71
CA LEU A 104 3.14 7.07 1.25
C LEU A 104 2.38 6.05 0.40
N VAL A 105 2.34 6.24 -0.93
CA VAL A 105 1.64 5.30 -1.82
C VAL A 105 2.29 3.92 -1.78
N PHE A 106 3.63 3.83 -1.74
CA PHE A 106 4.34 2.56 -1.66
C PHE A 106 4.10 1.84 -0.33
N HIS A 107 3.99 2.57 0.77
CA HIS A 107 3.64 2.03 2.08
C HIS A 107 2.25 1.36 2.04
N GLU A 108 1.23 2.09 1.56
CA GLU A 108 -0.13 1.53 1.47
C GLU A 108 -0.24 0.37 0.47
N LEU A 109 0.46 0.46 -0.66
CA LEU A 109 0.55 -0.65 -1.61
C LEU A 109 1.34 -1.83 -1.04
N GLY A 110 2.30 -1.61 -0.13
CA GLY A 110 2.95 -2.67 0.63
C GLY A 110 1.95 -3.47 1.45
N HIS A 111 1.06 -2.79 2.18
CA HIS A 111 -0.04 -3.45 2.89
C HIS A 111 -0.97 -4.21 1.94
N CYS A 112 -1.38 -3.57 0.84
CA CYS A 112 -2.45 -4.07 -0.04
C CYS A 112 -1.98 -5.10 -1.08
N LEU A 113 -0.75 -5.01 -1.57
CA LEU A 113 -0.25 -5.83 -2.69
C LEU A 113 0.89 -6.77 -2.31
N LEU A 114 1.50 -6.62 -1.13
CA LEU A 114 2.57 -7.50 -0.65
C LEU A 114 2.30 -8.16 0.71
N ASP A 115 1.11 -7.93 1.28
CA ASP A 115 0.72 -8.41 2.61
C ASP A 115 1.72 -8.03 3.72
N ARG A 116 2.33 -6.85 3.59
CA ARG A 116 3.30 -6.34 4.55
C ARG A 116 2.57 -5.76 5.76
N GLU A 117 3.08 -6.05 6.95
CA GLU A 117 2.66 -5.41 8.21
C GLU A 117 3.66 -4.33 8.60
N HIS A 118 3.27 -3.45 9.53
CA HIS A 118 4.18 -2.44 10.07
C HIS A 118 5.44 -3.08 10.68
N PHE A 119 6.59 -2.41 10.51
CA PHE A 119 7.87 -2.85 11.05
C PHE A 119 8.70 -1.68 11.58
N ASP A 120 8.70 -1.53 12.90
CA ASP A 120 9.20 -0.37 13.64
C ASP A 120 10.56 -0.60 14.29
N LYS A 121 11.44 -1.40 13.68
CA LYS A 121 12.83 -1.48 14.14
C LYS A 121 13.63 -0.33 13.55
N LEU A 122 14.52 0.22 14.36
CA LEU A 122 15.45 1.29 13.98
C LEU A 122 16.89 0.76 13.86
N PHE A 123 17.69 1.41 13.03
CA PHE A 123 19.14 1.32 13.01
C PHE A 123 19.76 2.13 14.16
N PRO A 124 21.09 2.01 14.42
CA PRO A 124 21.74 2.78 15.48
C PRO A 124 21.72 4.30 15.31
N ASP A 125 21.47 4.80 14.10
CA ASP A 125 21.30 6.23 13.77
C ASP A 125 19.83 6.69 13.84
N ASP A 126 18.97 5.89 14.47
CA ASP A 126 17.51 6.08 14.55
C ASP A 126 16.76 6.06 13.21
N SER A 127 17.42 5.72 12.09
CA SER A 127 16.72 5.54 10.82
C SER A 127 15.87 4.26 10.82
N PRO A 128 14.66 4.28 10.22
CA PRO A 128 13.81 3.10 10.21
C PRO A 128 14.40 2.01 9.32
N LYS A 129 14.29 0.75 9.76
CA LYS A 129 14.77 -0.39 8.97
C LYS A 129 13.88 -0.74 7.79
N SER A 130 12.63 -0.28 7.79
CA SER A 130 11.63 -0.59 6.76
C SER A 130 10.86 0.64 6.33
N ILE A 131 10.39 0.63 5.07
CA ILE A 131 9.41 1.62 4.58
C ILE A 131 8.04 1.46 5.27
N MET A 132 7.78 0.28 5.85
CA MET A 132 6.56 -0.04 6.60
C MET A 132 6.60 0.48 8.05
N THR A 133 7.35 1.55 8.33
CA THR A 133 7.42 2.11 9.69
C THR A 133 6.25 3.04 9.98
N THR A 134 5.88 3.14 11.26
CA THR A 134 4.93 4.12 11.80
C THR A 134 5.62 5.38 12.32
N TYR A 135 6.94 5.35 12.57
CA TYR A 135 7.67 6.46 13.22
C TYR A 135 8.00 7.61 12.26
N GLU A 136 8.41 7.30 11.04
CA GLU A 136 8.79 8.28 10.05
C GLU A 136 8.01 8.04 8.75
N GLN A 137 7.08 8.94 8.44
CA GLN A 137 6.25 8.84 7.23
C GLN A 137 7.04 9.02 5.92
N ASN A 138 8.33 9.36 5.98
CA ASN A 138 9.11 9.88 4.85
C ASN A 138 10.60 9.43 4.85
N PRO A 139 10.90 8.12 4.97
CA PRO A 139 12.25 7.58 5.14
C PRO A 139 13.26 7.93 4.04
N TYR A 140 12.80 8.36 2.85
CA TYR A 140 13.68 8.82 1.76
C TYR A 140 13.24 10.16 1.12
N SER A 141 12.56 11.02 1.87
CA SER A 141 12.10 12.32 1.37
C SER A 141 13.25 13.33 1.15
N PRO A 142 13.12 14.31 0.23
CA PRO A 142 14.05 15.42 0.11
C PRO A 142 13.87 16.39 1.28
N CYS A 143 14.87 17.25 1.49
CA CYS A 143 14.72 18.43 2.36
C CYS A 143 13.63 19.37 1.82
N ILE A 144 12.84 19.95 2.72
CA ILE A 144 11.87 21.01 2.38
C ILE A 144 12.58 22.39 2.35
N TYR A 145 13.65 22.57 3.14
CA TYR A 145 14.46 23.79 3.18
C TYR A 145 15.95 23.44 3.09
N VAL A 146 16.68 24.14 2.21
CA VAL A 146 18.14 24.11 2.16
C VAL A 146 18.62 25.34 2.93
N PHE A 147 18.97 25.17 4.21
CA PHE A 147 19.70 26.21 4.93
C PHE A 147 21.18 26.13 4.55
N GLU A 148 21.86 27.27 4.53
CA GLU A 148 23.20 27.55 3.99
C GLU A 148 24.27 26.47 4.19
N GLU A 149 25.33 26.56 3.37
CA GLU A 149 26.41 25.59 3.07
C GLU A 149 27.10 24.87 4.26
N ASN A 150 26.80 25.24 5.52
CA ASN A 150 27.39 24.66 6.74
C ASN A 150 26.36 24.20 7.80
N SER A 151 25.08 24.07 7.45
CA SER A 151 24.13 23.28 8.25
C SER A 151 24.30 21.80 7.88
N PRO A 152 24.35 20.84 8.83
CA PRO A 152 24.43 19.43 8.45
C PRO A 152 23.20 19.11 7.60
N SER A 153 23.40 18.89 6.31
CA SER A 153 22.35 18.61 5.34
C SER A 153 21.82 17.17 5.50
N ASP A 154 21.44 16.80 6.72
CA ASP A 154 20.96 15.48 7.13
C ASP A 154 19.45 15.29 6.86
N CYS A 155 18.75 16.35 6.43
CA CYS A 155 17.35 16.23 6.04
C CYS A 155 17.14 15.57 4.67
N ASN A 156 18.15 15.50 3.80
CA ASN A 156 17.98 14.98 2.44
C ASN A 156 18.22 13.47 2.43
N LYS A 157 17.13 12.72 2.46
CA LYS A 157 17.17 11.24 2.54
C LYS A 157 16.93 10.58 1.18
N VAL A 158 16.94 11.32 0.07
CA VAL A 158 16.63 10.78 -1.28
C VAL A 158 17.57 9.64 -1.68
N ASN A 159 18.84 9.72 -1.27
CA ASN A 159 19.82 8.65 -1.48
C ASN A 159 19.42 7.33 -0.80
N ARG A 160 18.59 7.35 0.24
CA ARG A 160 18.08 6.15 0.94
C ARG A 160 17.02 5.39 0.15
N ARG A 161 16.45 5.98 -0.91
CA ARG A 161 15.35 5.39 -1.69
C ARG A 161 15.65 3.96 -2.12
N ALA A 162 16.82 3.71 -2.71
CA ALA A 162 17.17 2.39 -3.24
C ALA A 162 17.04 1.28 -2.18
N TYR A 163 17.56 1.53 -0.98
CA TYR A 163 17.44 0.60 0.15
C TYR A 163 15.98 0.30 0.49
N TYR A 164 15.14 1.33 0.65
CA TYR A 164 13.75 1.13 1.09
C TYR A 164 12.89 0.44 0.03
N ILE A 165 13.18 0.66 -1.26
CA ILE A 165 12.50 -0.07 -2.32
C ILE A 165 12.97 -1.53 -2.37
N ASP A 166 14.27 -1.79 -2.22
CA ASP A 166 14.79 -3.16 -2.10
C ASP A 166 14.21 -3.90 -0.87
N GLU A 167 14.03 -3.18 0.23
CA GLU A 167 13.48 -3.69 1.48
C GLU A 167 11.98 -4.02 1.38
N LEU A 168 11.21 -3.18 0.69
CA LEU A 168 9.78 -3.40 0.46
C LEU A 168 9.54 -4.72 -0.29
N PHE A 169 10.36 -4.97 -1.30
CA PHE A 169 10.22 -6.09 -2.23
C PHE A 169 11.08 -7.30 -1.85
N GLY A 170 11.94 -7.24 -0.83
CA GLY A 170 12.82 -8.37 -0.50
C GLY A 170 13.88 -8.11 0.56
N LYS A 171 15.07 -8.69 0.36
CA LYS A 171 16.21 -8.52 1.27
C LYS A 171 17.10 -7.39 0.76
N PRO A 172 17.12 -6.22 1.43
CA PRO A 172 17.96 -5.11 1.02
C PRO A 172 19.43 -5.40 1.34
N ASN A 173 20.33 -4.74 0.61
CA ASN A 173 21.73 -4.64 1.02
C ASN A 173 21.85 -3.80 2.30
N THR A 174 23.00 -3.88 2.97
CA THR A 174 23.31 -2.99 4.09
C THR A 174 23.16 -1.52 3.65
N PRO A 175 22.46 -0.68 4.42
CA PRO A 175 22.31 0.74 4.07
C PRO A 175 23.66 1.44 4.03
N PHE A 176 23.95 2.14 2.93
CA PHE A 176 25.23 2.83 2.77
C PHE A 176 25.41 4.00 3.76
N TRP A 177 24.32 4.59 4.28
CA TRP A 177 24.38 5.72 5.20
C TRP A 177 24.75 5.32 6.64
N LEU A 178 24.91 4.02 6.89
CA LEU A 178 25.39 3.48 8.17
C LEU A 178 26.89 3.15 8.15
N ASN A 179 27.55 3.33 7.02
CA ASN A 179 28.97 3.01 6.81
C ASN A 179 29.84 4.27 6.82
#